data_AF-B0PFK6-F1
#
_entry.id   AF-B0PFK6-F1
#
_cell.length_a   1.000
_cell.length_b   1.000
_cell.length_c   1.000
_cell.angle_alpha   90.00
_cell.angle_beta   90.00
_cell.angle_gamma   90.00
#
_symmetry.space_group_name_H-M   'P 1'
#
loop_
_entity.id
_entity.type
_entity.pdbx_description
1 polymer ?
#
loop_
_entity_poly.entity_id
_entity_poly.type
_entity_poly.pdbx_seq_one_letter_code
_entity_poly.pdbx_strand_id
1 'polypeptide(L)' 'MICACDHCYYLFEAPELPEQCPDCGKQATRPANKQERAEYLSRQTSSQEDAEEWD' A
#
# COMPACT_ATOMS: atom_id res chain seq x y z
N MET A 1 8.61 -3.54 -2.20
CA MET A 1 7.65 -4.56 -1.72
C MET A 1 6.47 -3.87 -1.08
N ILE A 2 5.27 -4.44 -1.17
CA ILE A 2 4.09 -3.85 -0.53
C ILE A 2 3.98 -4.39 0.89
N CYS A 3 3.87 -3.47 1.83
CA CYS A 3 3.73 -3.70 3.25
C CYS A 3 2.35 -3.23 3.71
N ALA A 4 1.84 -3.89 4.75
CA ALA A 4 0.58 -3.60 5.40
C ALA A 4 0.82 -3.39 6.89
N CYS A 5 0.08 -2.49 7.52
CA CYS A 5 0.02 -2.39 8.97
C CYS A 5 -1.19 -3.16 9.52
N ASP A 6 -1.00 -4.09 10.46
CA ASP A 6 -2.12 -4.78 11.10
C ASP A 6 -2.94 -3.88 12.05
N HIS A 7 -2.37 -2.75 12.46
CA HIS A 7 -3.06 -1.84 13.36
C HIS A 7 -3.97 -0.83 12.64
N CYS A 8 -3.46 -0.16 11.60
CA CYS A 8 -4.21 0.86 10.86
C CYS A 8 -4.59 0.44 9.43
N TYR A 9 -4.24 -0.79 9.01
CA TYR A 9 -4.49 -1.32 7.66
C TYR A 9 -3.90 -0.49 6.53
N TYR A 10 -2.94 0.38 6.84
CA TYR A 10 -2.26 1.20 5.86
C TYR A 10 -1.38 0.33 4.95
N LEU A 11 -1.60 0.45 3.62
CA LEU A 11 -0.85 -0.24 2.58
C LEU A 11 0.13 0.73 1.92
N PHE A 12 1.39 0.34 1.85
CA PHE A 12 2.46 1.19 1.31
C PHE A 12 3.56 0.36 0.66
N GLU A 13 4.29 0.97 -0.27
CA GLU A 13 5.49 0.39 -0.83
C GLU A 13 6.73 0.79 -0.03
N ALA A 14 7.59 -0.18 0.27
CA ALA A 14 8.89 0.03 0.90
C ALA A 14 9.95 -0.92 0.30
N PRO A 15 11.24 -0.55 0.27
CA PRO A 15 12.29 -1.43 -0.24
C PRO A 15 12.48 -2.67 0.64
N GLU A 16 12.27 -2.53 1.95
CA GLU A 16 12.33 -3.58 2.97
C GLU A 16 11.13 -3.46 3.93
N LEU A 17 10.96 -4.42 4.85
CA LEU A 17 9.90 -4.35 5.85
C LEU A 17 10.35 -3.43 7.01
N PRO A 18 9.82 -2.19 7.12
CA PRO A 18 10.20 -1.32 8.23
C PRO A 18 9.68 -1.90 9.54
N GLU A 19 10.37 -1.66 10.66
CA GLU A 19 9.88 -2.09 11.98
C GLU A 19 8.67 -1.28 12.44
N GLN A 20 8.49 -0.04 11.98
CA GLN A 20 7.41 0.85 12.36
C GLN A 20 6.54 1.25 11.17
N CYS A 21 5.24 1.35 11.40
CA CYS A 21 4.30 1.84 10.41
C CYS A 21 4.55 3.35 10.17
N PRO A 22 4.72 3.80 8.90
CA PRO A 22 4.95 5.20 8.60
C PRO A 22 3.73 6.10 8.89
N ASP A 23 2.53 5.52 8.96
CA ASP A 23 1.29 6.24 9.21
C ASP A 23 1.00 6.36 10.71
N CYS A 24 0.98 5.24 11.44
CA CYS A 24 0.59 5.23 12.86
C CYS A 24 1.74 5.08 13.86
N GLY A 25 2.98 4.89 13.40
CA GLY A 25 4.18 4.74 14.22
C GLY A 25 4.30 3.41 15.00
N LYS A 26 3.31 2.52 14.89
CA LYS A 26 3.32 1.24 15.64
C LYS A 26 4.16 0.18 14.95
N GLN A 27 4.75 -0.71 15.76
CA GLN A 27 5.49 -1.88 15.29
C GLN A 27 4.55 -3.03 14.92
N ALA A 28 3.73 -2.80 13.90
CA ALA A 28 2.70 -3.74 13.44
C ALA A 28 2.75 -3.87 11.91
N THR A 29 3.92 -3.69 11.31
CA THR A 29 4.18 -3.78 9.88
C THR A 29 4.46 -5.22 9.48
N ARG A 30 3.85 -5.65 8.39
CA ARG A 30 4.08 -6.97 7.79
C ARG A 30 4.05 -6.87 6.26
N PRO A 31 4.59 -7.85 5.53
CA PRO A 31 4.34 -7.96 4.09
C PRO A 31 2.83 -8.06 3.82
N ALA A 32 2.37 -7.34 2.81
CA ALA A 32 1.00 -7.41 2.35
C ALA A 32 0.69 -8.79 1.74
N ASN A 33 -0.50 -9.30 2.03
CA ASN A 33 -0.98 -10.56 1.46
C ASN A 33 -1.39 -10.38 -0.01
N LYS A 34 -1.75 -11.47 -0.71
CA LYS A 34 -2.09 -11.41 -2.14
C LYS A 34 -3.25 -10.44 -2.44
N GLN A 35 -4.25 -10.38 -1.57
CA GLN A 35 -5.43 -9.53 -1.76
C GLN A 35 -5.09 -8.06 -1.53
N GLU A 36 -4.40 -7.74 -0.43
CA GLU A 36 -3.92 -6.39 -0.11
C GLU A 36 -2.99 -5.84 -1.20
N ARG A 37 -2.13 -6.70 -1.76
CA ARG A 37 -1.27 -6.33 -2.90
C ARG A 37 -2.09 -5.99 -4.15
N ALA A 38 -3.13 -6.78 -4.45
CA ALA A 38 -4.02 -6.52 -5.57
C ALA A 38 -4.79 -5.20 -5.37
N GLU A 39 -5.29 -4.93 -4.15
CA GLU A 39 -5.94 -3.67 -3.78
C GLU A 39 -5.03 -2.45 -3.93
N TYR A 40 -3.77 -2.56 -3.49
CA TYR A 40 -2.82 -1.46 -3.63
C TYR A 40 -2.48 -1.18 -5.10
N LEU A 41 -2.28 -2.24 -5.89
CA LEU A 41 -2.00 -2.13 -7.31
C LEU A 41 -3.21 -1.58 -8.08
N SER A 42 -4.43 -2.05 -7.80
CA SER A 42 -5.64 -1.53 -8.46
C SER A 42 -5.86 -0.05 -8.16
N ARG A 43 -5.60 0.40 -6.94
CA ARG A 43 -5.66 1.83 -6.60
C ARG A 43 -4.63 2.66 -7.37
N GLN A 44 -3.42 2.13 -7.57
CA GLN A 44 -2.41 2.81 -8.39
C GLN A 44 -2.82 2.87 -9.86
N THR A 45 -3.36 1.79 -10.43
CA THR A 45 -3.76 1.77 -11.85
C THR A 45 -4.97 2.64 -12.09
N SER A 46 -5.99 2.57 -11.23
CA SER A 46 -7.18 3.43 -11.34
C SER A 46 -6.86 4.92 -11.16
N SER A 47 -5.81 5.26 -10.41
CA SER A 47 -5.34 6.65 -10.32
C SER A 47 -4.61 7.14 -11.57
N GLN A 48 -4.25 6.23 -12.48
CA GLN A 48 -3.49 6.52 -13.70
C GLN A 48 -4.40 6.61 -14.93
N GLU A 49 -5.55 5.92 -14.91
CA GLU A 49 -6.51 5.88 -16.02
C GLU A 49 -7.43 7.13 -16.11
N ASP A 50 -7.55 7.93 -15.04
CA ASP A 50 -8.34 9.18 -15.02
C ASP A 50 -7.61 10.39 -15.65
N ALA A 51 -6.39 10.21 -16.18
CA ALA A 51 -5.58 11.28 -16.77
C ALA A 51 -5.61 11.34 -18.31
N GLU A 52 -6.24 10.38 -18.99
CA GLU A 52 -6.24 10.28 -20.47
C GLU A 52 -7.62 10.50 -21.13
N GLU A 53 -8.64 10.97 -20.41
CA GLU A 53 -9.94 11.36 -20.99
C GLU A 53 -10.23 12.86 -20.81
N TRP A 54 -9.41 13.70 -21.46
CA TRP A 54 -9.78 15.07 -21.81
C TRP A 54 -9.29 15.34 -23.23
N ASP A 55 -10.04 14.81 -24.20
CA ASP A 55 -9.99 15.21 -25.62
C ASP A 55 -10.76 16.54 -25.82
#